data_AF-A0A971A3U8-F1
#
_entry.id   AF-A0A971A3U8-F1
#
_cell.length_a   1.000
_cell.length_b   1.000
_cell.length_c   1.000
_cell.angle_alpha   90.00
_cell.angle_beta   90.00
_cell.angle_gamma   90.00
#
_symmetry.space_group_name_H-M   'P 1'
#
loop_
_entity.id
_entity.type
_entity.pdbx_description
1 polymer ?
#
loop_
_entity_poly.entity_id
_entity_poly.type
_entity_poly.pdbx_seq_one_letter_code
_entity_poly.pdbx_strand_id
1 'polypeptide(L)'
;MEELDLTFVDRIVERLGTGADKILEILQSLQSHYGYLPTEALQRVCERTDITPAAIAGVSTFYDQFRHRPAGKHTIRVCIGTACHVKGGQQVFDAFKRYLHIPDDEDTDAEKLFTIEKVACIGCCMLAPAIQIDDIVYGHLNDHRVPIVLKDFLEQEKAAGRRKRKERVSRTGAGLGELRICLDSSCRASGSEKVYESLKKAVHQTRARAVVKSVSCSGMSYLTPLVEVVLPDGASFRYGNVEPQDAKAIVLRHFKPRRIGGHTASAVSNLLDRVLTDENREPVTRYSVNVRDHAISEYLGRQVHIATEHCGCIDPTNLDEYLANGGFQALQKSLTGLDPQGVIDQIEKSGLRGRGGAGFPTHLKWATVRAQDAENKYVICNGDEGDPGAFMDRMLMESYPYRVLEGMAVAARCVGAKEGYLYIRAEYPLAIQRIGEAIERCVERGYLGDAILGSDFSLHLKIVAGAGAFVCGEETALIASIEGRRGM
;
A
#
# COMPACT_ATOMS: atom_id res chain seq x y z
N MET A 1 -5.92 -39.49 4.22
CA MET A 1 -5.14 -38.44 4.92
C MET A 1 -3.88 -38.31 4.08
N GLU A 2 -3.78 -37.29 3.24
CA GLU A 2 -2.54 -37.02 2.52
C GLU A 2 -1.44 -36.75 3.56
N GLU A 3 -0.30 -37.41 3.39
CA GLU A 3 0.86 -37.24 4.26
C GLU A 3 1.38 -35.82 4.09
N LEU A 4 1.51 -35.07 5.18
CA LEU A 4 1.93 -33.67 5.16
C LEU A 4 3.38 -33.57 4.66
N ASP A 5 3.65 -32.79 3.61
CA ASP A 5 5.00 -32.62 3.05
C ASP A 5 5.90 -31.78 3.97
N LEU A 6 6.61 -32.44 4.89
CA LEU A 6 7.55 -31.77 5.81
C LEU A 6 8.84 -31.26 5.14
N THR A 7 9.12 -31.61 3.88
CA THR A 7 10.33 -31.13 3.18
C THR A 7 10.31 -29.63 2.95
N PHE A 8 9.11 -29.01 2.92
CA PHE A 8 8.99 -27.58 2.89
C PHE A 8 9.54 -26.91 4.17
N VAL A 9 9.32 -27.51 5.33
CA VAL A 9 9.84 -26.99 6.61
C VAL A 9 11.36 -26.90 6.58
N ASP A 10 12.00 -27.98 6.15
CA ASP A 10 13.46 -28.07 6.06
C ASP A 10 14.04 -26.98 5.14
N ARG A 11 13.43 -26.79 3.95
CA ARG A 11 13.85 -25.74 3.00
C ARG A 11 13.69 -24.32 3.55
N ILE A 12 12.62 -24.06 4.27
CA ILE A 12 12.36 -22.73 4.86
C ILE A 12 13.35 -22.42 5.97
N VAL A 13 13.60 -23.40 6.86
CA VAL A 13 14.59 -23.26 7.93
C VAL A 13 16.00 -23.03 7.37
N GLU A 14 16.39 -23.77 6.33
CA GLU A 14 17.68 -23.58 5.66
C GLU A 14 17.82 -22.18 5.04
N ARG A 15 16.71 -21.61 4.54
CA ARG A 15 16.72 -20.29 3.91
C ARG A 15 16.71 -19.14 4.92
N LEU A 16 15.91 -19.24 5.98
CA LEU A 16 15.68 -18.14 6.92
C LEU A 16 16.64 -18.17 8.12
N GLY A 17 17.15 -19.35 8.47
CA GLY A 17 18.01 -19.58 9.63
C GLY A 17 17.27 -20.26 10.80
N THR A 18 18.02 -20.51 11.89
CA THR A 18 17.57 -21.31 13.04
C THR A 18 17.32 -20.48 14.31
N GLY A 19 17.58 -19.18 14.27
CA GLY A 19 17.47 -18.29 15.42
C GLY A 19 16.03 -17.98 15.83
N ALA A 20 15.83 -17.61 17.09
CA ALA A 20 14.52 -17.23 17.63
C ALA A 20 13.94 -15.97 16.94
N ASP A 21 14.79 -15.08 16.43
CA ASP A 21 14.39 -13.92 15.64
C ASP A 21 13.70 -14.29 14.32
N LYS A 22 13.81 -15.55 13.89
CA LYS A 22 13.18 -16.08 12.68
C LYS A 22 11.82 -16.71 12.90
N ILE A 23 11.36 -16.84 14.15
CA ILE A 23 10.09 -17.52 14.46
C ILE A 23 8.95 -16.92 13.64
N LEU A 24 8.82 -15.58 13.62
CA LEU A 24 7.71 -14.93 12.93
C LEU A 24 7.70 -15.22 11.42
N GLU A 25 8.85 -15.05 10.77
CA GLU A 25 9.02 -15.30 9.33
C GLU A 25 8.81 -16.78 8.97
N ILE A 26 9.28 -17.70 9.83
CA ILE A 26 9.08 -19.14 9.67
C ILE A 26 7.58 -19.46 9.76
N LEU A 27 6.90 -19.02 10.82
CA LEU A 27 5.47 -19.29 11.02
C LEU A 27 4.63 -18.69 9.88
N GLN A 28 4.94 -17.48 9.42
CA GLN A 28 4.28 -16.88 8.25
C GLN A 28 4.49 -17.73 6.98
N SER A 29 5.70 -18.24 6.76
CA SER A 29 6.02 -19.11 5.61
C SER A 29 5.27 -20.44 5.68
N LEU A 30 5.18 -21.06 6.86
CA LEU A 30 4.44 -22.31 7.06
C LEU A 30 2.94 -22.11 6.83
N GLN A 31 2.36 -21.06 7.42
CA GLN A 31 0.94 -20.76 7.22
C GLN A 31 0.62 -20.43 5.78
N SER A 32 1.48 -19.68 5.07
CA SER A 32 1.29 -19.39 3.65
C SER A 32 1.29 -20.66 2.80
N HIS A 33 2.08 -21.66 3.18
CA HIS A 33 2.19 -22.91 2.42
C HIS A 33 1.09 -23.92 2.75
N TYR A 34 0.80 -24.15 4.03
CA TYR A 34 -0.17 -25.16 4.46
C TYR A 34 -1.59 -24.60 4.69
N GLY A 35 -1.76 -23.28 4.71
CA GLY A 35 -3.02 -22.60 5.06
C GLY A 35 -3.29 -22.53 6.57
N TYR A 36 -2.44 -23.13 7.40
CA TYR A 36 -2.49 -23.11 8.86
C TYR A 36 -1.13 -23.55 9.42
N LEU A 37 -1.02 -23.74 10.72
CA LEU A 37 0.16 -24.28 11.40
C LEU A 37 -0.08 -25.73 11.87
N PRO A 38 0.20 -26.75 11.03
CA PRO A 38 0.12 -28.14 11.41
C PRO A 38 1.04 -28.48 12.58
N THR A 39 0.60 -29.35 13.48
CA THR A 39 1.37 -29.72 14.67
C THR A 39 2.69 -30.40 14.27
N GLU A 40 2.64 -31.26 13.26
CA GLU A 40 3.79 -31.99 12.71
C GLU A 40 4.83 -31.03 12.10
N ALA A 41 4.37 -29.98 11.41
CA ALA A 41 5.26 -28.96 10.85
C ALA A 41 5.93 -28.12 11.95
N LEU A 42 5.20 -27.75 13.00
CA LEU A 42 5.76 -27.01 14.14
C LEU A 42 6.77 -27.86 14.93
N GLN A 43 6.49 -29.15 15.12
CA GLN A 43 7.45 -30.09 15.71
C GLN A 43 8.73 -30.17 14.88
N ARG A 44 8.61 -30.26 13.55
CA ARG A 44 9.76 -30.29 12.64
C ARG A 44 10.60 -29.00 12.72
N VAL A 45 9.99 -27.83 12.93
CA VAL A 45 10.74 -26.59 13.19
C VAL A 45 11.59 -26.73 14.45
N CYS A 46 10.99 -27.19 15.56
CA CYS A 46 11.73 -27.39 16.81
C CYS A 46 12.89 -28.39 16.68
N GLU A 47 12.74 -29.43 15.83
CA GLU A 47 13.81 -30.40 15.57
C GLU A 47 14.98 -29.82 14.77
N ARG A 48 14.71 -28.81 13.92
CA ARG A 48 15.67 -28.27 12.95
C ARG A 48 16.25 -26.92 13.35
N THR A 49 15.79 -26.35 14.46
CA THR A 49 16.16 -25.00 14.91
C THR A 49 16.45 -24.96 16.40
N ASP A 50 16.98 -23.84 16.88
CA ASP A 50 17.19 -23.60 18.31
C ASP A 50 15.88 -23.10 18.99
N ILE A 51 14.75 -23.16 18.28
CA ILE A 51 13.45 -22.65 18.72
C ILE A 51 12.75 -23.73 19.56
N THR A 52 12.39 -23.37 20.79
CA THR A 52 11.67 -24.28 21.68
C THR A 52 10.17 -24.36 21.35
N PRO A 53 9.50 -25.50 21.66
CA PRO A 53 8.05 -25.60 21.53
C PRO A 53 7.28 -24.52 22.29
N ALA A 54 7.80 -24.08 23.45
CA ALA A 54 7.20 -23.01 24.25
C ALA A 54 7.31 -21.65 23.55
N ALA A 55 8.42 -21.37 22.86
CA ALA A 55 8.58 -20.15 22.07
C ALA A 55 7.62 -20.14 20.88
N ILE A 56 7.51 -21.25 20.14
CA ILE A 56 6.53 -21.40 19.05
C ILE A 56 5.12 -21.18 19.57
N ALA A 57 4.71 -21.92 20.61
CA ALA A 57 3.36 -21.81 21.17
C ALA A 57 3.08 -20.39 21.67
N GLY A 58 4.04 -19.76 22.34
CA GLY A 58 3.91 -18.39 22.82
C GLY A 58 3.67 -17.39 21.70
N VAL A 59 4.39 -17.50 20.59
CA VAL A 59 4.23 -16.60 19.43
C VAL A 59 2.97 -16.94 18.64
N SER A 60 2.78 -18.22 18.27
CA SER A 60 1.69 -18.65 17.38
C SER A 60 0.30 -18.46 17.99
N THR A 61 0.18 -18.43 19.32
CA THR A 61 -1.10 -18.18 20.00
C THR A 61 -1.31 -16.72 20.40
N PHE A 62 -0.26 -15.90 20.35
CA PHE A 62 -0.34 -14.47 20.69
C PHE A 62 -0.80 -13.61 19.51
N TYR A 63 -0.36 -13.93 18.30
CA TYR A 63 -0.71 -13.19 17.10
C TYR A 63 -1.97 -13.77 16.46
N ASP A 64 -3.03 -12.97 16.38
CA ASP A 64 -4.36 -13.37 15.88
C ASP A 64 -4.34 -13.92 14.45
N GLN A 65 -3.34 -13.55 13.65
CA GLN A 65 -3.22 -14.02 12.28
C GLN A 65 -2.82 -15.51 12.17
N PHE A 66 -2.19 -16.09 13.21
CA PHE A 66 -1.74 -17.48 13.14
C PHE A 66 -2.86 -18.47 13.46
N ARG A 67 -3.11 -19.39 12.52
CA ARG A 67 -4.20 -20.35 12.58
C ARG A 67 -3.68 -21.74 12.94
N HIS A 68 -4.31 -22.36 13.94
CA HIS A 68 -4.07 -23.76 14.32
C HIS A 68 -5.11 -24.72 13.74
N ARG A 69 -6.03 -24.22 12.90
CA ARG A 69 -7.03 -25.00 12.18
C ARG A 69 -6.92 -24.71 10.67
N PRO A 70 -7.14 -25.71 9.80
CA PRO A 70 -7.07 -25.51 8.35
C PRO A 70 -7.92 -24.34 7.89
N ALA A 71 -7.33 -23.41 7.14
CA ALA A 71 -8.07 -22.37 6.43
C ALA A 71 -8.57 -22.90 5.08
N GLY A 72 -9.58 -22.23 4.54
CA GLY A 72 -9.96 -22.33 3.14
C GLY A 72 -8.91 -21.70 2.24
N LYS A 73 -9.06 -21.92 0.93
CA LYS A 73 -8.14 -21.41 -0.10
C LYS A 73 -7.97 -19.88 -0.07
N HIS A 74 -9.02 -19.14 0.33
CA HIS A 74 -9.07 -17.69 0.35
C HIS A 74 -9.52 -17.18 1.72
N THR A 75 -8.97 -16.06 2.19
CA THR A 75 -9.32 -15.46 3.49
C THR A 75 -10.07 -14.14 3.31
N ILE A 76 -11.25 -14.04 3.92
CA ILE A 76 -12.11 -12.85 3.96
C ILE A 76 -11.95 -12.19 5.32
N ARG A 77 -11.32 -11.02 5.36
CA ARG A 77 -11.16 -10.18 6.55
C ARG A 77 -12.22 -9.10 6.56
N VAL A 78 -13.13 -9.14 7.54
CA VAL A 78 -14.17 -8.13 7.71
C VAL A 78 -13.73 -7.09 8.74
N CYS A 79 -13.64 -5.83 8.31
CA CYS A 79 -13.29 -4.74 9.21
C CYS A 79 -14.44 -4.45 10.18
N ILE A 80 -14.14 -4.53 11.48
CA ILE A 80 -15.06 -4.19 12.57
C ILE A 80 -14.66 -2.90 13.30
N GLY A 81 -13.72 -2.14 12.74
CA GLY A 81 -13.29 -0.85 13.29
C GLY A 81 -14.40 0.18 13.29
N THR A 82 -14.24 1.25 14.08
CA THR A 82 -15.30 2.21 14.42
C THR A 82 -16.14 2.67 13.22
N ALA A 83 -15.52 3.08 12.12
CA ALA A 83 -16.24 3.53 10.92
C ALA A 83 -17.06 2.41 10.27
N CYS A 84 -16.52 1.18 10.20
CA CYS A 84 -17.23 0.01 9.67
C CYS A 84 -18.32 -0.45 10.62
N HIS A 85 -18.05 -0.49 11.94
CA HIS A 85 -19.04 -0.83 12.95
C HIS A 85 -20.28 0.06 12.84
N VAL A 86 -20.10 1.39 12.83
CA VAL A 86 -21.21 2.36 12.72
C VAL A 86 -22.00 2.20 11.41
N LYS A 87 -21.34 1.82 10.31
CA LYS A 87 -21.99 1.61 9.01
C LYS A 87 -22.49 0.18 8.77
N GLY A 88 -22.39 -0.69 9.76
CA GLY A 88 -22.96 -2.03 9.72
C GLY A 88 -22.01 -3.17 9.33
N GLY A 89 -20.74 -3.08 9.72
CA GLY A 89 -19.72 -4.11 9.46
C GLY A 89 -20.07 -5.47 10.08
N GLN A 90 -20.77 -5.51 11.22
CA GLN A 90 -21.23 -6.76 11.82
C GLN A 90 -22.29 -7.44 10.95
N GLN A 91 -23.25 -6.68 10.40
CA GLN A 91 -24.26 -7.21 9.49
C GLN A 91 -23.64 -7.76 8.21
N VAL A 92 -22.56 -7.14 7.71
CA VAL A 92 -21.79 -7.64 6.57
C VAL A 92 -21.12 -8.97 6.93
N PHE A 93 -20.47 -9.09 8.08
CA PHE A 93 -19.89 -10.35 8.56
C PHE A 93 -20.94 -11.48 8.62
N ASP A 94 -22.09 -11.19 9.24
CA ASP A 94 -23.19 -12.16 9.39
C ASP A 94 -23.81 -12.52 8.03
N ALA A 95 -23.84 -11.59 7.07
CA ALA A 95 -24.29 -11.85 5.70
C ALA A 95 -23.33 -12.79 4.94
N PHE A 96 -22.01 -12.63 5.10
CA PHE A 96 -21.05 -13.58 4.53
C PHE A 96 -21.20 -14.97 5.14
N LYS A 97 -21.29 -15.11 6.47
CA LYS A 97 -21.49 -16.43 7.10
C LYS A 97 -22.75 -17.12 6.59
N ARG A 98 -23.86 -16.39 6.49
CA ARG A 98 -25.12 -16.92 5.94
C ARG A 98 -25.00 -17.34 4.47
N TYR A 99 -24.35 -16.51 3.64
CA TYR A 99 -24.22 -16.78 2.21
C TYR A 99 -23.29 -17.96 1.91
N LEU A 100 -22.20 -18.10 2.68
CA LEU A 100 -21.23 -19.19 2.56
C LEU A 100 -21.63 -20.44 3.34
N HIS A 101 -22.80 -20.42 4.02
CA HIS A 101 -23.29 -21.51 4.87
C HIS A 101 -22.29 -21.97 5.95
N ILE A 102 -21.56 -21.02 6.53
CA ILE A 102 -20.57 -21.28 7.60
C ILE A 102 -21.31 -21.33 8.95
N PRO A 103 -21.26 -22.45 9.71
CA PRO A 103 -21.84 -22.56 11.05
C PRO A 103 -21.31 -21.51 12.04
N ASP A 104 -22.06 -21.18 13.09
CA ASP A 104 -21.68 -20.12 14.03
C ASP A 104 -20.36 -20.39 14.77
N ASP A 105 -20.06 -21.66 15.04
CA ASP A 105 -18.85 -22.16 15.70
C ASP A 105 -17.67 -22.45 14.76
N GLU A 106 -17.90 -22.29 13.45
CA GLU A 106 -16.87 -22.39 12.42
C GLU A 106 -16.59 -21.04 11.75
N ASP A 107 -15.46 -20.98 11.05
CA ASP A 107 -15.02 -19.81 10.30
C ASP A 107 -14.65 -20.13 8.85
N THR A 108 -14.77 -21.39 8.44
CA THR A 108 -14.39 -21.87 7.11
C THR A 108 -15.56 -22.62 6.51
N ASP A 109 -15.83 -22.42 5.22
CA ASP A 109 -16.94 -23.10 4.55
C ASP A 109 -16.65 -24.60 4.31
N ALA A 110 -17.71 -25.36 4.07
CA ALA A 110 -17.63 -26.82 3.90
C ALA A 110 -16.75 -27.25 2.72
N GLU A 111 -16.61 -26.41 1.68
CA GLU A 111 -15.76 -26.68 0.52
C GLU A 111 -14.29 -26.28 0.74
N LYS A 112 -13.96 -25.68 1.91
CA LYS A 112 -12.65 -25.11 2.23
C LYS A 112 -12.17 -24.13 1.16
N LEU A 113 -13.09 -23.33 0.62
CA LEU A 113 -12.78 -22.31 -0.36
C LEU A 113 -12.53 -20.96 0.30
N PHE A 114 -13.30 -20.61 1.32
CA PHE A 114 -13.28 -19.34 2.03
C PHE A 114 -13.24 -19.55 3.54
N THR A 115 -12.30 -18.86 4.19
CA THR A 115 -12.31 -18.60 5.63
C THR A 115 -12.71 -17.15 5.86
N ILE A 116 -13.51 -16.88 6.88
CA ILE A 116 -13.91 -15.53 7.27
C ILE A 116 -13.46 -15.18 8.69
N GLU A 117 -12.82 -14.02 8.84
CA GLU A 117 -12.34 -13.50 10.13
C GLU A 117 -12.70 -12.03 10.32
N LYS A 118 -12.73 -11.58 11.58
CA LYS A 118 -12.91 -10.17 11.93
C LYS A 118 -11.54 -9.55 12.17
N VAL A 119 -11.35 -8.32 11.68
CA VAL A 119 -10.13 -7.54 11.94
C VAL A 119 -10.48 -6.16 12.47
N ALA A 120 -9.64 -5.63 13.35
CA ALA A 120 -9.88 -4.34 14.01
C ALA A 120 -9.97 -3.19 12.99
N CYS A 121 -9.03 -3.09 12.05
CA CYS A 121 -9.05 -2.05 11.01
C CYS A 121 -8.20 -2.49 9.82
N ILE A 122 -8.64 -2.17 8.59
CA ILE A 122 -7.86 -2.38 7.35
C ILE A 122 -7.38 -1.06 6.71
N GLY A 123 -7.44 0.06 7.45
CA GLY A 123 -6.95 1.36 7.00
C GLY A 123 -7.72 1.98 5.81
N CYS A 124 -8.94 1.52 5.51
CA CYS A 124 -9.76 1.98 4.38
C CYS A 124 -11.10 2.58 4.83
N CYS A 125 -11.08 3.42 5.87
CA CYS A 125 -12.30 3.88 6.54
C CYS A 125 -13.27 4.68 5.67
N MET A 126 -12.80 5.34 4.61
CA MET A 126 -13.67 6.03 3.64
C MET A 126 -14.62 5.05 2.91
N LEU A 127 -14.21 3.79 2.79
CA LEU A 127 -14.93 2.73 2.11
C LEU A 127 -15.85 1.94 3.04
N ALA A 128 -15.98 2.33 4.30
CA ALA A 128 -16.77 1.58 5.27
C ALA A 128 -18.24 1.36 4.81
N PRO A 129 -18.83 0.16 5.05
CA PRO A 129 -18.18 -1.07 5.52
C PRO A 129 -17.24 -1.65 4.47
N ALA A 130 -16.04 -2.02 4.91
CA ALA A 130 -14.98 -2.51 4.04
C ALA A 130 -14.49 -3.89 4.48
N ILE A 131 -14.06 -4.69 3.50
CA ILE A 131 -13.47 -6.01 3.71
C ILE A 131 -12.22 -6.17 2.86
N GLN A 132 -11.42 -7.17 3.16
CA GLN A 132 -10.31 -7.60 2.34
C GLN A 132 -10.44 -9.10 2.04
N ILE A 133 -10.39 -9.50 0.77
CA ILE A 133 -10.28 -10.90 0.37
C ILE A 133 -8.87 -11.09 -0.21
N ASP A 134 -8.04 -11.86 0.50
CA ASP A 134 -6.60 -11.98 0.25
C ASP A 134 -5.94 -10.58 0.15
N ASP A 135 -5.49 -10.16 -1.04
CA ASP A 135 -4.84 -8.86 -1.28
C ASP A 135 -5.80 -7.80 -1.85
N ILE A 136 -7.09 -8.11 -2.00
CA ILE A 136 -8.08 -7.25 -2.66
C ILE A 136 -9.03 -6.65 -1.63
N VAL A 137 -9.11 -5.32 -1.60
CA VAL A 137 -10.02 -4.58 -0.72
C VAL A 137 -11.32 -4.26 -1.45
N TYR A 138 -12.45 -4.51 -0.77
CA TYR A 138 -13.80 -4.16 -1.23
C TYR A 138 -14.45 -3.17 -0.26
N GLY A 139 -15.15 -2.19 -0.82
CA GLY A 139 -15.77 -1.09 -0.09
C GLY A 139 -17.28 -0.95 -0.29
N HIS A 140 -17.90 -0.13 0.55
CA HIS A 140 -19.31 0.23 0.52
C HIS A 140 -20.21 -1.02 0.51
N LEU A 141 -19.89 -1.97 1.39
CA LEU A 141 -20.63 -3.22 1.49
C LEU A 141 -21.90 -3.08 2.31
N ASN A 142 -22.87 -3.89 1.93
CA ASN A 142 -24.07 -4.23 2.68
C ASN A 142 -24.35 -5.72 2.46
N ASP A 143 -25.38 -6.23 3.11
CA ASP A 143 -25.83 -7.61 3.01
C ASP A 143 -26.08 -8.08 1.57
N HIS A 144 -26.69 -7.26 0.73
CA HIS A 144 -27.01 -7.61 -0.66
C HIS A 144 -25.80 -7.69 -1.59
N ARG A 145 -24.67 -7.08 -1.22
CA ARG A 145 -23.46 -7.01 -2.07
C ARG A 145 -22.54 -8.22 -1.93
N VAL A 146 -22.70 -9.05 -0.90
CA VAL A 146 -21.92 -10.28 -0.66
C VAL A 146 -21.79 -11.17 -1.91
N PRO A 147 -22.88 -11.62 -2.58
CA PRO A 147 -22.78 -12.46 -3.78
C PRO A 147 -21.99 -11.80 -4.92
N ILE A 148 -22.14 -10.48 -5.09
CA ILE A 148 -21.50 -9.72 -6.16
C ILE A 148 -20.00 -9.68 -5.94
N VAL A 149 -19.57 -9.44 -4.70
CA VAL A 149 -18.16 -9.38 -4.32
C VAL A 149 -17.47 -10.73 -4.51
N LEU A 150 -18.06 -11.81 -4.03
CA LEU A 150 -17.49 -13.16 -4.17
C LEU A 150 -17.37 -13.57 -5.64
N LYS A 151 -18.38 -13.24 -6.46
CA LYS A 151 -18.34 -13.48 -7.90
C LYS A 151 -17.22 -12.68 -8.59
N ASP A 152 -17.12 -11.38 -8.31
CA ASP A 152 -16.07 -10.52 -8.87
C ASP A 152 -14.67 -11.04 -8.47
N PHE A 153 -14.47 -11.42 -7.20
CA PHE A 153 -13.22 -12.00 -6.72
C PHE A 153 -12.83 -13.27 -7.48
N LEU A 154 -13.75 -14.24 -7.58
CA LEU A 154 -13.49 -15.51 -8.27
C LEU A 154 -13.26 -15.32 -9.79
N GLU A 155 -13.90 -14.33 -10.40
CA GLU A 155 -13.64 -13.96 -11.81
C GLU A 155 -12.24 -13.35 -11.98
N GLN A 156 -11.80 -12.51 -11.04
CA GLN A 156 -10.46 -11.92 -11.03
C GLN A 156 -9.38 -12.98 -10.80
N GLU A 157 -9.57 -13.93 -9.88
CA GLU A 157 -8.61 -15.00 -9.60
C GLU A 157 -8.37 -15.88 -10.84
N LYS A 158 -9.46 -16.26 -11.54
CA LYS A 158 -9.40 -16.97 -12.83
C LYS A 158 -8.65 -16.18 -13.92
N ALA A 159 -8.76 -14.85 -13.91
CA ALA A 159 -8.07 -13.98 -14.86
C ALA A 159 -6.58 -13.77 -14.51
N ALA A 160 -6.25 -13.67 -13.21
CA ALA A 160 -4.89 -13.50 -12.70
C ALA A 160 -4.01 -14.73 -13.02
N GLY A 161 -4.57 -15.94 -12.92
CA GLY A 161 -3.91 -17.18 -13.34
C GLY A 161 -3.49 -17.20 -14.83
N ARG A 162 -4.05 -16.32 -15.67
CA ARG A 162 -3.71 -16.18 -17.10
C ARG A 162 -2.76 -15.02 -17.42
N ARG A 163 -2.44 -14.15 -16.46
CA ARG A 163 -1.67 -12.90 -16.70
C ARG A 163 -0.53 -12.71 -15.70
N LYS A 164 0.57 -13.47 -15.86
CA LYS A 164 1.90 -12.97 -15.47
C LYS A 164 2.48 -12.17 -16.63
N ARG A 165 2.26 -10.85 -16.67
CA ARG A 165 2.94 -9.99 -17.66
C ARG A 165 3.51 -8.77 -16.95
N LYS A 166 4.85 -8.67 -16.96
CA LYS A 166 5.62 -7.51 -16.51
C LYS A 166 5.01 -6.22 -17.09
N GLU A 167 4.59 -5.31 -16.23
CA GLU A 167 4.24 -3.96 -16.63
C GLU A 167 5.50 -3.27 -17.17
N ARG A 168 5.39 -2.73 -18.38
CA ARG A 168 6.42 -1.86 -18.94
C ARG A 168 6.18 -0.47 -18.39
N VAL A 169 7.18 0.05 -17.68
CA VAL A 169 7.30 1.46 -17.27
C VAL A 169 6.92 2.34 -18.46
N SER A 170 5.89 3.17 -18.28
CA SER A 170 5.45 4.11 -19.31
C SER A 170 6.57 5.13 -19.52
N ARG A 171 7.02 5.30 -20.76
CA ARG A 171 7.98 6.35 -21.10
C ARG A 171 7.30 7.71 -20.89
N THR A 172 7.88 8.55 -20.05
CA THR A 172 7.58 9.99 -19.98
C THR A 172 7.90 10.61 -21.35
N GLY A 173 6.87 10.73 -22.19
CA GLY A 173 7.02 11.33 -23.51
C GLY A 173 6.97 12.85 -23.39
N ALA A 174 8.13 13.50 -23.51
CA ALA A 174 8.19 14.96 -23.60
C ALA A 174 7.22 15.47 -24.67
N GLY A 175 6.29 16.35 -24.30
CA GLY A 175 5.28 16.92 -25.19
C GLY A 175 4.01 16.09 -25.41
N LEU A 176 3.70 15.13 -24.53
CA LEU A 176 2.40 14.46 -24.42
C LEU A 176 1.63 14.99 -23.20
N GLY A 177 0.30 14.96 -23.24
CA GLY A 177 -0.49 15.18 -22.03
C GLY A 177 -0.52 13.95 -21.12
N GLU A 178 -0.99 14.12 -19.89
CA GLU A 178 -1.04 13.07 -18.89
C GLU A 178 -2.49 12.87 -18.41
N LEU A 179 -2.91 11.62 -18.26
CA LEU A 179 -4.11 11.23 -17.51
C LEU A 179 -3.63 10.53 -16.25
N ARG A 180 -3.65 11.25 -15.14
CA ARG A 180 -3.16 10.84 -13.83
C ARG A 180 -4.30 10.25 -13.01
N ILE A 181 -4.05 9.12 -12.37
CA ILE A 181 -4.99 8.46 -11.48
C ILE A 181 -4.22 7.74 -10.37
N CYS A 182 -4.71 7.82 -9.15
CA CYS A 182 -4.08 7.13 -8.02
C CYS A 182 -4.51 5.66 -7.97
N LEU A 183 -3.55 4.78 -7.68
CA LEU A 183 -3.74 3.33 -7.52
C LEU A 183 -3.22 2.85 -6.15
N ASP A 184 -3.37 3.65 -5.11
CA ASP A 184 -3.25 3.18 -3.72
C ASP A 184 -4.40 2.20 -3.38
N SER A 185 -4.32 1.49 -2.26
CA SER A 185 -5.27 0.44 -1.89
C SER A 185 -6.71 0.95 -1.83
N SER A 186 -6.93 2.16 -1.30
CA SER A 186 -8.27 2.76 -1.22
C SER A 186 -8.82 3.19 -2.58
N CYS A 187 -7.96 3.73 -3.45
CA CYS A 187 -8.32 4.10 -4.80
C CYS A 187 -8.65 2.86 -5.64
N ARG A 188 -7.84 1.79 -5.55
CA ARG A 188 -8.10 0.52 -6.23
C ARG A 188 -9.44 -0.08 -5.79
N ALA A 189 -9.69 -0.09 -4.49
CA ALA A 189 -10.96 -0.57 -3.93
C ALA A 189 -12.17 0.28 -4.32
N SER A 190 -11.97 1.56 -4.64
CA SER A 190 -13.01 2.43 -5.23
C SER A 190 -13.22 2.20 -6.74
N GLY A 191 -12.43 1.33 -7.37
CA GLY A 191 -12.53 1.03 -8.80
C GLY A 191 -11.53 1.75 -9.70
N SER A 192 -10.54 2.47 -9.15
CA SER A 192 -9.57 3.23 -9.96
C SER A 192 -8.77 2.37 -10.93
N GLU A 193 -8.51 1.10 -10.61
CA GLU A 193 -7.78 0.18 -11.50
C GLU A 193 -8.57 -0.11 -12.78
N LYS A 194 -9.89 -0.31 -12.67
CA LYS A 194 -10.79 -0.52 -13.83
C LYS A 194 -10.81 0.73 -14.71
N VAL A 195 -10.81 1.92 -14.11
CA VAL A 195 -10.75 3.21 -14.83
C VAL A 195 -9.39 3.39 -15.51
N TYR A 196 -8.29 3.14 -14.82
CA TYR A 196 -6.93 3.22 -15.38
C TYR A 196 -6.77 2.37 -16.65
N GLU A 197 -7.23 1.12 -16.61
CA GLU A 197 -7.20 0.22 -17.77
C GLU A 197 -8.11 0.70 -18.91
N SER A 198 -9.29 1.23 -18.59
CA SER A 198 -10.17 1.84 -19.60
C SER A 198 -9.58 3.10 -20.23
N LEU A 199 -8.88 3.94 -19.46
CA LEU A 199 -8.15 5.10 -19.98
C LEU A 199 -7.02 4.66 -20.91
N LYS A 200 -6.24 3.64 -20.53
CA LYS A 200 -5.17 3.09 -21.38
C LYS A 200 -5.72 2.56 -22.71
N LYS A 201 -6.83 1.81 -22.66
CA LYS A 201 -7.53 1.34 -23.87
C LYS A 201 -8.02 2.51 -24.72
N ALA A 202 -8.64 3.53 -24.10
CA ALA A 202 -9.15 4.70 -24.80
C ALA A 202 -8.04 5.52 -25.47
N VAL A 203 -6.92 5.76 -24.79
CA VAL A 203 -5.75 6.45 -25.36
C VAL A 203 -5.21 5.67 -26.56
N HIS A 204 -5.06 4.36 -26.44
CA HIS A 204 -4.57 3.51 -27.54
C HIS A 204 -5.52 3.49 -28.74
N GLN A 205 -6.83 3.34 -28.51
CA GLN A 205 -7.84 3.29 -29.57
C GLN A 205 -7.99 4.62 -30.32
N THR A 206 -7.92 5.73 -29.61
CA THR A 206 -8.06 7.08 -30.19
C THR A 206 -6.74 7.61 -30.76
N ARG A 207 -5.62 6.94 -30.46
CA ARG A 207 -4.25 7.41 -30.74
C ARG A 207 -4.03 8.83 -30.20
N ALA A 208 -4.61 9.12 -29.03
CA ALA A 208 -4.44 10.40 -28.35
C ALA A 208 -2.97 10.65 -28.03
N ARG A 209 -2.54 11.92 -28.09
CA ARG A 209 -1.20 12.35 -27.66
C ARG A 209 -1.15 12.50 -26.13
N ALA A 210 -1.40 11.40 -25.43
CA ALA A 210 -1.40 11.38 -23.99
C ALA A 210 -0.84 10.06 -23.44
N VAL A 211 -0.40 10.08 -22.19
CA VAL A 211 -0.02 8.90 -21.42
C VAL A 211 -0.93 8.76 -20.21
N VAL A 212 -1.27 7.54 -19.82
CA VAL A 212 -1.98 7.28 -18.58
C VAL A 212 -0.94 6.93 -17.52
N LYS A 213 -1.00 7.60 -16.37
CA LYS A 213 0.02 7.54 -15.34
C LYS A 213 -0.60 7.20 -13.99
N SER A 214 -0.01 6.23 -13.30
CA SER A 214 -0.29 5.98 -11.88
C SER A 214 0.42 7.04 -11.05
N VAL A 215 -0.27 7.69 -10.12
CA VAL A 215 0.31 8.77 -9.29
C VAL A 215 0.04 8.55 -7.81
N SER A 216 0.80 9.26 -6.98
CA SER A 216 0.62 9.34 -5.53
C SER A 216 -0.78 9.83 -5.15
N CYS A 217 -1.26 9.41 -3.98
CA CYS A 217 -2.57 9.83 -3.49
C CYS A 217 -2.61 11.34 -3.20
N SER A 218 -3.68 12.00 -3.65
CA SER A 218 -3.96 13.42 -3.41
C SER A 218 -4.76 13.67 -2.13
N GLY A 219 -5.12 12.62 -1.40
CA GLY A 219 -5.94 12.71 -0.18
C GLY A 219 -7.41 13.02 -0.43
N MET A 220 -7.86 13.13 -1.68
CA MET A 220 -9.27 13.34 -2.05
C MET A 220 -10.02 12.02 -2.27
N SER A 221 -9.90 11.09 -1.32
CA SER A 221 -10.46 9.75 -1.44
C SER A 221 -11.99 9.70 -1.45
N TYR A 222 -12.68 10.79 -1.14
CA TYR A 222 -14.13 10.89 -1.27
C TYR A 222 -14.59 11.16 -2.72
N LEU A 223 -13.66 11.45 -3.64
CA LEU A 223 -13.92 11.65 -5.07
C LEU A 223 -13.34 10.51 -5.93
N THR A 224 -12.84 9.43 -5.33
CA THR A 224 -12.22 8.35 -6.09
C THR A 224 -13.28 7.44 -6.74
N PRO A 225 -13.09 6.98 -7.99
CA PRO A 225 -11.92 7.18 -8.85
C PRO A 225 -11.75 8.62 -9.36
N LEU A 226 -10.59 9.21 -9.07
CA LEU A 226 -10.25 10.59 -9.42
C LEU A 226 -9.24 10.58 -10.57
N VAL A 227 -9.62 11.18 -11.70
CA VAL A 227 -8.77 11.34 -12.88
C VAL A 227 -8.40 12.81 -13.03
N GLU A 228 -7.11 13.13 -13.02
CA GLU A 228 -6.60 14.44 -13.40
C GLU A 228 -6.01 14.38 -14.81
N VAL A 229 -6.52 15.21 -15.72
CA VAL A 229 -5.98 15.37 -17.07
C VAL A 229 -5.11 16.61 -17.09
N VAL A 230 -3.84 16.45 -17.41
CA VAL A 230 -2.86 17.53 -17.56
C VAL A 230 -2.48 17.65 -19.04
N LEU A 231 -2.67 18.82 -19.61
CA LEU A 231 -2.34 19.11 -20.99
C LEU A 231 -0.86 19.53 -21.13
N PRO A 232 -0.27 19.43 -22.33
CA PRO A 232 1.12 19.85 -22.55
C PRO A 232 1.43 21.32 -22.24
N ASP A 233 0.41 22.18 -22.22
CA ASP A 233 0.52 23.60 -21.85
C ASP A 233 0.42 23.85 -20.34
N GLY A 234 0.26 22.79 -19.54
CA GLY A 234 0.14 22.85 -18.08
C GLY A 234 -1.29 23.01 -17.56
N ALA A 235 -2.29 23.17 -18.43
CA ALA A 235 -3.69 23.22 -17.98
C ALA A 235 -4.10 21.86 -17.39
N SER A 236 -4.78 21.87 -16.24
CA SER A 236 -5.23 20.66 -15.55
C SER A 236 -6.74 20.65 -15.31
N PHE A 237 -7.34 19.47 -15.40
CA PHE A 237 -8.77 19.23 -15.22
C PHE A 237 -8.98 17.96 -14.41
N ARG A 238 -9.74 18.00 -13.31
CA ARG A 238 -10.05 16.77 -12.54
C ARG A 238 -11.49 16.35 -12.74
N TYR A 239 -11.67 15.04 -12.72
CA TYR A 239 -12.94 14.32 -12.80
C TYR A 239 -13.00 13.37 -11.62
N GLY A 240 -13.93 13.59 -10.70
CA GLY A 240 -14.19 12.68 -9.58
C GLY A 240 -15.28 11.66 -9.90
N ASN A 241 -15.32 10.56 -9.15
CA ASN A 241 -16.30 9.48 -9.28
C ASN A 241 -16.39 8.93 -10.71
N VAL A 242 -15.24 8.80 -11.38
CA VAL A 242 -15.17 8.37 -12.78
C VAL A 242 -15.50 6.89 -12.89
N GLU A 243 -16.37 6.53 -13.83
CA GLU A 243 -16.65 5.13 -14.15
C GLU A 243 -15.86 4.66 -15.39
N PRO A 244 -15.60 3.35 -15.55
CA PRO A 244 -14.83 2.84 -16.68
C PRO A 244 -15.37 3.24 -18.06
N GLN A 245 -16.69 3.42 -18.21
CA GLN A 245 -17.28 3.87 -19.48
C GLN A 245 -16.97 5.32 -19.84
N ASP A 246 -16.65 6.18 -18.86
CA ASP A 246 -16.39 7.61 -19.08
C ASP A 246 -15.02 7.86 -19.71
N ALA A 247 -14.10 6.90 -19.56
CA ALA A 247 -12.71 7.00 -19.96
C ALA A 247 -12.53 7.47 -21.42
N LYS A 248 -13.31 6.92 -22.36
CA LYS A 248 -13.23 7.28 -23.78
C LYS A 248 -13.69 8.72 -24.03
N ALA A 249 -14.77 9.15 -23.37
CA ALA A 249 -15.28 10.50 -23.48
C ALA A 249 -14.29 11.52 -22.90
N ILE A 250 -13.70 11.22 -21.73
CA ILE A 250 -12.67 12.05 -21.09
C ILE A 250 -11.45 12.23 -22.02
N VAL A 251 -10.95 11.14 -22.62
CA VAL A 251 -9.81 11.19 -23.55
C VAL A 251 -10.13 12.04 -24.78
N LEU A 252 -11.26 11.79 -25.45
CA LEU A 252 -11.63 12.49 -26.69
C LEU A 252 -11.91 13.97 -26.49
N ARG A 253 -12.38 14.36 -25.31
CA ARG A 253 -12.64 15.76 -24.95
C ARG A 253 -11.38 16.61 -24.91
N HIS A 254 -10.28 16.02 -24.43
CA HIS A 254 -9.03 16.74 -24.17
C HIS A 254 -7.95 16.49 -25.23
N PHE A 255 -7.98 15.33 -25.87
CA PHE A 255 -6.97 14.95 -26.86
C PHE A 255 -7.65 14.62 -28.20
N LYS A 256 -7.50 15.54 -29.17
CA LYS A 256 -8.04 15.33 -30.52
C LYS A 256 -7.36 14.13 -31.21
N PRO A 257 -8.12 13.22 -31.85
CA PRO A 257 -7.54 12.12 -32.62
C PRO A 257 -6.63 12.61 -33.76
N ARG A 258 -5.58 11.84 -34.11
CA ARG A 258 -4.82 12.10 -35.35
C ARG A 258 -5.76 11.96 -36.54
N ARG A 259 -6.04 13.07 -37.25
CA ARG A 259 -6.70 13.03 -38.56
C ARG A 259 -5.85 12.18 -39.51
N ILE A 260 -6.41 11.07 -39.98
CA ILE A 260 -5.93 10.41 -41.20
C ILE A 260 -6.48 11.24 -42.35
N GLY A 261 -5.62 11.66 -43.27
CA GLY A 261 -5.98 12.54 -44.38
C GLY A 261 -7.19 12.02 -45.15
N GLY A 262 -8.19 12.90 -45.33
CA GLY A 262 -9.40 12.64 -46.08
C GLY A 262 -10.44 13.72 -45.76
N HIS A 263 -10.98 14.38 -46.79
CA HIS A 263 -11.84 15.56 -46.73
C HIS A 263 -13.25 15.34 -46.12
N THR A 264 -13.41 14.39 -45.19
CA THR A 264 -14.69 14.03 -44.54
C THR A 264 -14.71 14.36 -43.02
N ALA A 265 -13.75 15.15 -42.54
CA ALA A 265 -13.56 15.40 -41.10
C ALA A 265 -14.57 16.38 -40.45
N SER A 266 -15.47 17.01 -41.22
CA SER A 266 -16.50 17.92 -40.67
C SER A 266 -17.75 17.16 -40.20
N ALA A 267 -18.17 16.12 -40.94
CA ALA A 267 -19.37 15.34 -40.63
C ALA A 267 -19.20 14.48 -39.36
N VAL A 268 -18.00 13.94 -39.13
CA VAL A 268 -17.70 13.09 -37.97
C VAL A 268 -17.66 13.90 -36.67
N SER A 269 -17.24 15.17 -36.72
CA SER A 269 -17.23 16.06 -35.54
C SER A 269 -18.66 16.36 -35.07
N ASN A 270 -19.56 16.68 -36.00
CA ASN A 270 -20.97 16.94 -35.69
C ASN A 270 -21.73 15.67 -35.25
N LEU A 271 -21.32 14.49 -35.74
CA LEU A 271 -21.89 13.22 -35.30
C LEU A 271 -21.41 12.83 -33.90
N LEU A 272 -20.14 13.12 -33.56
CA LEU A 272 -19.60 12.93 -32.21
C LEU A 272 -20.25 13.88 -31.20
N ASP A 273 -20.48 15.15 -31.58
CA ASP A 273 -21.21 16.10 -30.75
C ASP A 273 -22.67 15.65 -30.55
N ARG A 274 -23.31 15.03 -31.56
CA ARG A 274 -24.66 14.42 -31.44
C ARG A 274 -24.70 13.18 -30.56
N VAL A 275 -23.72 12.27 -30.68
CA VAL A 275 -23.63 11.08 -29.81
C VAL A 275 -23.28 11.46 -28.36
N LEU A 276 -22.61 12.59 -28.14
CA LEU A 276 -22.36 13.17 -26.82
C LEU A 276 -23.57 13.94 -26.25
N THR A 277 -24.59 14.23 -27.06
CA THR A 277 -25.76 15.04 -26.66
C THR A 277 -27.10 14.29 -26.68
N ASP A 278 -27.15 13.00 -27.08
CA ASP A 278 -28.39 12.22 -26.99
C ASP A 278 -28.68 11.80 -25.54
N GLU A 279 -29.76 12.36 -25.02
CA GLU A 279 -30.25 12.30 -23.64
C GLU A 279 -30.83 10.94 -23.27
N ASN A 280 -30.28 10.31 -22.21
CA ASN A 280 -31.03 9.62 -21.13
C ASN A 280 -30.10 8.99 -20.08
N ARG A 281 -28.97 9.64 -19.78
CA ARG A 281 -28.12 9.25 -18.67
C ARG A 281 -27.91 10.48 -17.80
N GLU A 282 -28.15 10.32 -16.50
CA GLU A 282 -27.77 11.34 -15.52
C GLU A 282 -26.34 11.78 -15.85
N PRO A 283 -26.11 13.10 -15.98
CA PRO A 283 -24.83 13.60 -16.46
C PRO A 283 -23.75 13.08 -15.53
N VAL A 284 -22.68 12.48 -16.11
CA VAL A 284 -21.39 12.30 -15.41
C VAL A 284 -21.19 13.56 -14.59
N THR A 285 -21.20 13.43 -13.26
CA THR A 285 -21.21 14.58 -12.37
C THR A 285 -20.01 15.45 -12.69
N ARG A 286 -20.25 16.51 -13.46
CA ARG A 286 -19.24 17.46 -13.86
C ARG A 286 -18.94 18.31 -12.65
N TYR A 287 -17.97 17.88 -11.87
CA TYR A 287 -17.05 18.87 -11.33
C TYR A 287 -15.99 19.01 -12.42
N SER A 288 -16.10 20.02 -13.29
CA SER A 288 -14.84 20.57 -13.80
C SER A 288 -14.16 21.10 -12.56
N VAL A 289 -13.31 20.28 -11.94
CA VAL A 289 -12.50 20.71 -10.81
C VAL A 289 -11.43 21.61 -11.40
N ASN A 290 -11.85 22.79 -11.85
CA ASN A 290 -10.99 23.93 -11.80
C ASN A 290 -10.68 24.14 -10.32
N VAL A 291 -9.49 24.61 -10.00
CA VAL A 291 -9.11 25.09 -8.65
C VAL A 291 -10.07 26.22 -8.14
N ARG A 292 -11.04 26.64 -8.97
CA ARG A 292 -12.15 27.55 -8.69
C ARG A 292 -13.43 26.88 -8.16
N ASP A 293 -13.48 25.55 -8.07
CA ASP A 293 -14.56 24.87 -7.34
C ASP A 293 -14.36 25.12 -5.84
N HIS A 294 -15.27 25.88 -5.23
CA HIS A 294 -15.09 26.43 -3.88
C HIS A 294 -14.77 25.34 -2.85
N ALA A 295 -15.43 24.18 -2.94
CA ALA A 295 -15.24 23.08 -2.00
C ALA A 295 -13.84 22.44 -2.10
N ILE A 296 -13.27 22.33 -3.31
CA ILE A 296 -11.95 21.73 -3.53
C ILE A 296 -10.84 22.76 -3.29
N SER A 297 -11.09 24.03 -3.64
CA SER A 297 -10.24 25.16 -3.29
C SER A 297 -10.12 25.31 -1.76
N GLU A 298 -11.23 25.15 -1.03
CA GLU A 298 -11.19 25.14 0.44
C GLU A 298 -10.52 23.89 1.00
N TYR A 299 -10.75 22.72 0.40
CA TYR A 299 -10.14 21.47 0.86
C TYR A 299 -8.62 21.48 0.69
N LEU A 300 -8.10 21.79 -0.49
CA LEU A 300 -6.65 21.76 -0.79
C LEU A 300 -5.96 23.09 -0.49
N GLY A 301 -6.60 24.23 -0.74
CA GLY A 301 -5.96 25.55 -0.70
C GLY A 301 -5.56 26.01 0.70
N ARG A 302 -6.08 25.38 1.75
CA ARG A 302 -5.65 25.61 3.15
C ARG A 302 -4.60 24.61 3.65
N GLN A 303 -4.26 23.59 2.86
CA GLN A 303 -3.30 22.57 3.27
C GLN A 303 -1.88 23.01 2.98
N VAL A 304 -0.96 22.59 3.86
CA VAL A 304 0.48 22.70 3.64
C VAL A 304 1.01 21.28 3.43
N HIS A 305 1.30 20.96 2.17
CA HIS A 305 1.77 19.62 1.79
C HIS A 305 3.27 19.47 2.08
N ILE A 306 3.61 19.14 3.33
CA ILE A 306 5.00 18.86 3.73
C ILE A 306 5.34 17.40 3.47
N ALA A 307 4.61 16.46 4.08
CA ALA A 307 4.87 15.03 3.90
C ALA A 307 4.38 14.51 2.53
N THR A 308 3.37 15.16 1.96
CA THR A 308 2.72 14.80 0.69
C THR A 308 3.04 15.80 -0.43
N GLU A 309 4.21 16.44 -0.37
CA GLU A 309 4.65 17.33 -1.44
C GLU A 309 4.63 16.57 -2.78
N HIS A 310 4.22 17.25 -3.85
CA HIS A 310 3.96 16.65 -5.16
C HIS A 310 2.86 15.57 -5.16
N CYS A 311 1.88 15.65 -4.25
CA CYS A 311 0.72 14.76 -4.25
C CYS A 311 -0.03 14.76 -5.58
N GLY A 312 -0.41 13.58 -6.07
CA GLY A 312 -1.11 13.44 -7.35
C GLY A 312 -0.24 13.63 -8.58
N CYS A 313 1.07 13.84 -8.43
CA CYS A 313 1.97 14.15 -9.56
C CYS A 313 2.97 13.05 -9.88
N ILE A 314 3.59 12.47 -8.85
CA ILE A 314 4.71 11.52 -8.98
C ILE A 314 4.18 10.09 -9.02
N ASP A 315 4.72 9.25 -9.91
CA ASP A 315 4.50 7.80 -9.85
C ASP A 315 5.25 7.21 -8.65
N PRO A 316 4.56 6.61 -7.66
CA PRO A 316 5.18 6.09 -6.44
C PRO A 316 6.28 5.04 -6.69
N THR A 317 6.24 4.38 -7.85
CA THR A 317 7.20 3.33 -8.22
C THR A 317 8.36 3.88 -9.06
N ASN A 318 8.34 5.15 -9.46
CA ASN A 318 9.33 5.74 -10.37
C ASN A 318 10.38 6.58 -9.62
N LEU A 319 11.56 5.99 -9.38
CA LEU A 319 12.67 6.67 -8.73
C LEU A 319 13.17 7.90 -9.52
N ASP A 320 13.20 7.83 -10.86
CA ASP A 320 13.72 8.95 -11.67
C ASP A 320 12.83 10.20 -11.54
N GLU A 321 11.52 10.01 -11.41
CA GLU A 321 10.61 11.12 -11.11
C GLU A 321 10.81 11.67 -9.68
N TYR A 322 11.04 10.80 -8.70
CA TYR A 322 11.35 11.25 -7.35
C TYR A 322 12.62 12.13 -7.33
N LEU A 323 13.68 11.69 -8.01
CA LEU A 323 14.94 12.44 -8.15
C LEU A 323 14.74 13.77 -8.88
N ALA A 324 13.98 13.77 -9.98
CA ALA A 324 13.70 14.99 -10.75
C ALA A 324 12.93 16.05 -9.94
N ASN A 325 12.21 15.64 -8.89
CA ASN A 325 11.48 16.52 -7.97
C ASN A 325 12.21 16.70 -6.62
N GLY A 326 13.53 16.58 -6.60
CA GLY A 326 14.36 16.88 -5.43
C GLY A 326 14.48 15.75 -4.40
N GLY A 327 14.05 14.54 -4.74
CA GLY A 327 14.29 13.36 -3.93
C GLY A 327 15.77 13.10 -3.68
N PHE A 328 16.08 12.60 -2.48
CA PHE A 328 17.44 12.33 -1.98
C PHE A 328 18.35 13.55 -1.83
N GLN A 329 17.86 14.77 -2.03
CA GLN A 329 18.63 15.98 -1.74
C GLN A 329 18.90 16.16 -0.25
N ALA A 330 17.97 15.77 0.63
CA ALA A 330 18.17 15.87 2.07
C ALA A 330 19.23 14.87 2.52
N LEU A 331 19.18 13.65 1.98
CA LEU A 331 20.23 12.65 2.20
C LEU A 331 21.59 13.14 1.70
N GLN A 332 21.68 13.63 0.46
CA GLN A 332 22.93 14.17 -0.09
C GLN A 332 23.49 15.31 0.77
N LYS A 333 22.65 16.26 1.18
CA LYS A 333 23.06 17.36 2.07
C LYS A 333 23.53 16.86 3.43
N SER A 334 22.84 15.86 3.99
CA SER A 334 23.28 15.23 5.23
C SER A 334 24.64 14.59 5.06
N LEU A 335 24.94 14.00 3.89
CA LEU A 335 26.18 13.30 3.56
C LEU A 335 27.40 14.22 3.41
N THR A 336 27.23 15.36 2.73
CA THR A 336 28.37 16.20 2.30
C THR A 336 28.44 17.57 2.98
N GLY A 337 27.32 18.07 3.51
CA GLY A 337 27.21 19.46 3.94
C GLY A 337 27.05 19.69 5.44
N LEU A 338 26.68 18.65 6.20
CA LEU A 338 26.48 18.73 7.64
C LEU A 338 27.03 17.48 8.31
N ASP A 339 27.60 17.65 9.50
CA ASP A 339 27.85 16.53 10.38
C ASP A 339 26.52 16.06 11.00
N PRO A 340 26.46 14.84 11.56
CA PRO A 340 25.25 14.32 12.19
C PRO A 340 24.64 15.24 13.26
N GLN A 341 25.47 15.95 14.05
CA GLN A 341 24.97 16.86 15.07
C GLN A 341 24.30 18.07 14.44
N GLY A 342 24.89 18.67 13.40
CA GLY A 342 24.28 19.78 12.67
C GLY A 342 22.94 19.43 12.03
N VAL A 343 22.71 18.16 11.64
CA VAL A 343 21.39 17.69 11.19
C VAL A 343 20.41 17.59 12.37
N ILE A 344 20.82 17.04 13.52
CA ILE A 344 19.99 16.97 14.73
C ILE A 344 19.56 18.38 15.18
N ASP A 345 20.46 19.36 15.15
CA ASP A 345 20.16 20.76 15.49
C ASP A 345 19.16 21.40 14.50
N GLN A 346 19.16 20.98 13.23
CA GLN A 346 18.13 21.41 12.28
C GLN A 346 16.76 20.81 12.59
N ILE A 347 16.72 19.54 13.01
CA ILE A 347 15.49 18.90 13.47
C ILE A 347 14.96 19.59 14.74
N GLU A 348 15.83 19.97 15.66
CA GLU A 348 15.46 20.77 16.84
C GLU A 348 14.82 22.10 16.42
N LYS A 349 15.49 22.88 15.57
CA LYS A 349 15.00 24.17 15.06
C LYS A 349 13.67 24.05 14.32
N SER A 350 13.41 22.92 13.66
CA SER A 350 12.14 22.66 12.98
C SER A 350 10.96 22.44 13.95
N GLY A 351 11.23 22.12 15.21
CA GLY A 351 10.20 21.76 16.19
C GLY A 351 9.52 20.41 15.92
N LEU A 352 10.15 19.51 15.14
CA LEU A 352 9.57 18.22 14.81
C LEU A 352 9.38 17.35 16.06
N ARG A 353 8.16 16.85 16.21
CA ARG A 353 7.74 15.92 17.26
C ARG A 353 7.25 14.62 16.61
N GLY A 354 7.34 13.51 17.35
CA GLY A 354 6.87 12.21 16.92
C GLY A 354 5.41 12.23 16.49
N ARG A 355 5.13 11.70 15.29
CA ARG A 355 3.80 11.75 14.66
C ARG A 355 2.91 10.53 14.94
N GLY A 356 3.43 9.51 15.63
CA GLY A 356 2.65 8.35 16.12
C GLY A 356 1.85 8.63 17.40
N GLY A 357 1.40 9.86 17.64
CA GLY A 357 0.55 10.22 18.79
C GLY A 357 1.29 10.73 20.05
N ALA A 358 2.38 10.08 20.48
CA ALA A 358 3.07 10.45 21.73
C ALA A 358 3.72 11.86 21.72
N GLY A 359 4.07 12.37 20.54
CA GLY A 359 4.58 13.73 20.40
C GLY A 359 5.92 14.00 21.09
N PHE A 360 6.77 12.99 21.31
CA PHE A 360 8.10 13.21 21.88
C PHE A 360 8.99 14.00 20.89
N PRO A 361 9.83 14.97 21.32
CA PRO A 361 10.70 15.72 20.41
C PRO A 361 11.70 14.81 19.68
N THR A 362 11.70 14.85 18.35
CA THR A 362 12.48 13.91 17.53
C THR A 362 13.99 14.07 17.72
N HIS A 363 14.46 15.32 17.81
CA HIS A 363 15.88 15.63 18.01
C HIS A 363 16.43 15.06 19.32
N LEU A 364 15.66 15.12 20.42
CA LEU A 364 16.06 14.53 21.71
C LEU A 364 16.19 13.01 21.62
N LYS A 365 15.26 12.34 20.93
CA LYS A 365 15.31 10.88 20.72
C LYS A 365 16.56 10.51 19.92
N TRP A 366 16.86 11.24 18.85
CA TRP A 366 18.05 11.00 18.03
C TRP A 366 19.36 11.29 18.78
N ALA A 367 19.43 12.41 19.50
CA ALA A 367 20.60 12.77 20.31
C ALA A 367 20.89 11.71 21.38
N THR A 368 19.84 11.19 22.03
CA THR A 368 19.96 10.14 23.04
C THR A 368 20.57 8.86 22.47
N VAL A 369 20.06 8.38 21.33
CA VAL A 369 20.61 7.18 20.65
C VAL A 369 22.03 7.43 20.14
N ARG A 370 22.29 8.62 19.59
CA ARG A 370 23.63 9.00 19.12
C ARG A 370 24.66 8.97 20.25
N ALA A 371 24.30 9.45 21.44
CA ALA A 371 25.19 9.52 22.59
C ALA A 371 25.53 8.15 23.22
N GLN A 372 24.76 7.10 22.94
CA GLN A 372 25.07 5.75 23.44
C GLN A 372 26.35 5.20 22.80
N ASP A 373 27.23 4.65 23.63
CA ASP A 373 28.39 3.89 23.17
C ASP A 373 27.96 2.45 22.88
N ALA A 374 27.54 2.21 21.64
CA ALA A 374 27.10 0.92 21.17
C ALA A 374 27.63 0.67 19.76
N GLU A 375 28.21 -0.50 19.55
CA GLU A 375 28.73 -0.94 18.25
C GLU A 375 27.60 -1.03 17.20
N ASN A 376 26.45 -1.56 17.63
CA ASN A 376 25.27 -1.74 16.79
C ASN A 376 24.16 -0.80 17.21
N LYS A 377 23.66 -0.02 16.25
CA LYS A 377 22.50 0.87 16.40
C LYS A 377 21.54 0.62 15.25
N TYR A 378 20.27 0.81 15.53
CA TYR A 378 19.18 0.50 14.60
C TYR A 378 18.26 1.69 14.43
N VAL A 379 17.67 1.82 13.24
CA VAL A 379 16.49 2.66 13.01
C VAL A 379 15.29 1.78 12.71
N ILE A 380 14.17 2.01 13.39
CA ILE A 380 12.94 1.25 13.16
C ILE A 380 11.84 2.21 12.74
N CYS A 381 11.25 1.95 11.57
CA CYS A 381 10.03 2.61 11.11
C CYS A 381 8.84 1.78 11.56
N ASN A 382 8.02 2.36 12.43
CA ASN A 382 6.76 1.76 12.88
C ASN A 382 5.66 2.10 11.87
N GLY A 383 5.28 1.11 11.07
CA GLY A 383 4.16 1.14 10.12
C GLY A 383 3.04 0.16 10.50
N ASP A 384 2.87 -0.12 11.81
CA ASP A 384 1.80 -0.99 12.30
C ASP A 384 0.42 -0.30 12.19
N GLU A 385 0.35 1.03 12.32
CA GLU A 385 -0.86 1.88 12.16
C GLU A 385 -2.16 1.17 12.61
N GLY A 386 -2.15 0.64 13.84
CA GLY A 386 -3.24 -0.17 14.37
C GLY A 386 -4.51 0.64 14.69
N ASP A 387 -4.38 1.95 14.89
CA ASP A 387 -5.45 2.84 15.34
C ASP A 387 -6.62 2.90 14.33
N PRO A 388 -7.85 2.51 14.72
CA PRO A 388 -9.00 2.58 13.84
C PRO A 388 -9.26 4.01 13.35
N GLY A 389 -9.27 4.20 12.04
CA GLY A 389 -9.42 5.53 11.42
C GLY A 389 -8.13 6.16 10.93
N ALA A 390 -6.96 5.66 11.35
CA ALA A 390 -5.67 6.06 10.79
C ALA A 390 -5.39 5.32 9.46
N PHE A 391 -4.83 6.05 8.51
CA PHE A 391 -4.38 5.55 7.19
C PHE A 391 -3.28 6.42 6.56
N MET A 392 -2.74 7.36 7.34
CA MET A 392 -1.70 8.30 6.90
C MET A 392 -0.39 7.57 6.59
N ASP A 393 -0.02 6.59 7.40
CA ASP A 393 1.21 5.83 7.23
C ASP A 393 1.09 4.85 6.06
N ARG A 394 -0.05 4.16 5.94
CA ARG A 394 -0.37 3.37 4.73
C ARG A 394 -0.23 4.22 3.47
N MET A 395 -0.86 5.39 3.45
CA MET A 395 -0.81 6.30 2.31
C MET A 395 0.63 6.72 2.00
N LEU A 396 1.45 7.04 3.01
CA LEU A 396 2.84 7.41 2.81
C LEU A 396 3.68 6.26 2.23
N MET A 397 3.54 5.04 2.75
CA MET A 397 4.27 3.88 2.24
C MET A 397 3.83 3.47 0.84
N GLU A 398 2.53 3.56 0.53
CA GLU A 398 2.01 3.22 -0.80
C GLU A 398 2.28 4.32 -1.83
N SER A 399 2.21 5.60 -1.45
CA SER A 399 2.25 6.72 -2.41
C SER A 399 3.58 7.48 -2.44
N TYR A 400 4.40 7.38 -1.40
CA TYR A 400 5.65 8.11 -1.25
C TYR A 400 6.78 7.23 -0.67
N PRO A 401 6.99 5.99 -1.16
CA PRO A 401 7.92 5.04 -0.54
C PRO A 401 9.35 5.59 -0.46
N TYR A 402 9.86 6.22 -1.54
CA TYR A 402 11.21 6.80 -1.54
C TYR A 402 11.41 7.91 -0.50
N ARG A 403 10.36 8.66 -0.16
CA ARG A 403 10.40 9.70 0.89
C ARG A 403 10.54 9.10 2.27
N VAL A 404 9.84 7.98 2.53
CA VAL A 404 9.99 7.21 3.77
C VAL A 404 11.43 6.69 3.89
N LEU A 405 11.95 6.09 2.82
CA LEU A 405 13.32 5.55 2.78
C LEU A 405 14.38 6.64 2.94
N GLU A 406 14.21 7.79 2.30
CA GLU A 406 15.12 8.95 2.46
C GLU A 406 15.13 9.44 3.93
N GLY A 407 13.95 9.56 4.54
CA GLY A 407 13.84 9.95 5.96
C GLY A 407 14.54 8.96 6.89
N MET A 408 14.39 7.66 6.64
CA MET A 408 15.10 6.62 7.39
C MET A 408 16.62 6.70 7.19
N ALA A 409 17.11 6.93 5.98
CA ALA A 409 18.53 7.07 5.70
C ALA A 409 19.16 8.27 6.41
N VAL A 410 18.47 9.41 6.42
CA VAL A 410 18.91 10.60 7.18
C VAL A 410 18.92 10.30 8.68
N ALA A 411 17.87 9.70 9.23
CA ALA A 411 17.78 9.35 10.64
C ALA A 411 18.91 8.38 11.05
N ALA A 412 19.13 7.32 10.27
CA ALA A 412 20.16 6.32 10.50
C ALA A 412 21.56 6.94 10.51
N ARG A 413 21.86 7.82 9.56
CA ARG A 413 23.13 8.57 9.53
C ARG A 413 23.32 9.41 10.80
N CYS A 414 22.27 10.08 11.27
CA CYS A 414 22.35 10.93 12.45
C CYS A 414 22.71 10.14 13.71
N VAL A 415 22.08 8.97 13.88
CA VAL A 415 22.27 8.14 15.07
C VAL A 415 23.44 7.17 14.97
N GLY A 416 23.98 6.94 13.77
CA GLY A 416 25.05 5.98 13.50
C GLY A 416 24.57 4.55 13.29
N ALA A 417 23.33 4.36 12.82
CA ALA A 417 22.77 3.05 12.53
C ALA A 417 23.16 2.56 11.13
N LYS A 418 23.59 1.31 11.01
CA LYS A 418 23.90 0.63 9.73
C LYS A 418 22.81 -0.35 9.29
N GLU A 419 21.89 -0.66 10.19
CA GLU A 419 20.76 -1.53 9.95
C GLU A 419 19.46 -0.82 10.34
N GLY A 420 18.39 -1.11 9.61
CA GLY A 420 17.07 -0.63 9.94
C GLY A 420 15.96 -1.57 9.52
N TYR A 421 14.81 -1.39 10.16
CA TYR A 421 13.64 -2.23 9.98
C TYR A 421 12.42 -1.38 9.66
N LEU A 422 11.62 -1.82 8.71
CA LEU A 422 10.26 -1.31 8.51
C LEU A 422 9.31 -2.39 9.02
N TYR A 423 8.71 -2.15 10.19
CA TYR A 423 7.68 -3.04 10.74
C TYR A 423 6.35 -2.60 10.16
N ILE A 424 5.82 -3.34 9.18
CA ILE A 424 4.61 -2.98 8.45
C ILE A 424 3.56 -4.06 8.75
N ARG A 425 2.36 -3.67 9.18
CA ARG A 425 1.29 -4.63 9.46
C ARG A 425 0.94 -5.48 8.22
N ALA A 426 0.57 -6.74 8.41
CA ALA A 426 0.23 -7.65 7.31
C ALA A 426 -1.00 -7.21 6.51
N GLU A 427 -1.89 -6.39 7.08
CA GLU A 427 -3.07 -5.87 6.39
C GLU A 427 -2.74 -4.85 5.30
N TYR A 428 -1.47 -4.42 5.17
CA TYR A 428 -1.00 -3.48 4.15
C TYR A 428 -0.08 -4.14 3.10
N PRO A 429 -0.56 -5.14 2.32
CA PRO A 429 0.28 -5.89 1.38
C PRO A 429 0.87 -5.00 0.27
N LEU A 430 0.12 -4.00 -0.21
CA LEU A 430 0.62 -3.07 -1.23
C LEU A 430 1.74 -2.16 -0.70
N ALA A 431 1.69 -1.78 0.58
CA ALA A 431 2.75 -1.00 1.22
C ALA A 431 4.04 -1.84 1.31
N ILE A 432 3.93 -3.09 1.80
CA ILE A 432 5.05 -4.05 1.85
C ILE A 432 5.68 -4.22 0.47
N GLN A 433 4.85 -4.45 -0.56
CA GLN A 433 5.32 -4.62 -1.94
C GLN A 433 6.06 -3.37 -2.44
N ARG A 434 5.44 -2.19 -2.35
CA ARG A 434 6.02 -0.95 -2.91
C ARG A 434 7.28 -0.50 -2.18
N ILE A 435 7.32 -0.67 -0.85
CA ILE A 435 8.54 -0.42 -0.07
C ILE A 435 9.63 -1.39 -0.47
N GLY A 436 9.32 -2.69 -0.63
CA GLY A 436 10.30 -3.69 -1.07
C GLY A 436 10.91 -3.34 -2.43
N GLU A 437 10.07 -3.06 -3.42
CA GLU A 437 10.52 -2.62 -4.76
C GLU A 437 11.33 -1.31 -4.71
N ALA A 438 10.95 -0.38 -3.83
CA ALA A 438 11.69 0.87 -3.65
C ALA A 438 13.06 0.66 -3.00
N ILE A 439 13.18 -0.24 -2.00
CA ILE A 439 14.45 -0.63 -1.40
C ILE A 439 15.37 -1.22 -2.45
N GLU A 440 14.89 -2.18 -3.25
CA GLU A 440 15.67 -2.81 -4.33
C GLU A 440 16.23 -1.75 -5.29
N ARG A 441 15.38 -0.85 -5.80
CA ARG A 441 15.79 0.23 -6.71
C ARG A 441 16.78 1.21 -6.07
N CYS A 442 16.59 1.55 -4.80
CA CYS A 442 17.51 2.41 -4.07
C CYS A 442 18.88 1.74 -3.89
N VAL A 443 18.93 0.43 -3.63
CA VAL A 443 20.19 -0.32 -3.57
C VAL A 443 20.87 -0.35 -4.93
N GLU A 444 20.14 -0.69 -6.00
CA GLU A 444 20.67 -0.71 -7.38
C GLU A 444 21.26 0.63 -7.83
N ARG A 445 20.71 1.74 -7.34
CA ARG A 445 21.10 3.10 -7.71
C ARG A 445 22.01 3.78 -6.68
N GLY A 446 22.43 3.08 -5.62
CA GLY A 446 23.38 3.57 -4.62
C GLY A 446 22.81 4.57 -3.61
N TYR A 447 21.49 4.59 -3.40
CA TYR A 447 20.82 5.41 -2.37
C TYR A 447 20.60 4.65 -1.05
N LEU A 448 20.73 3.31 -1.07
CA LEU A 448 20.75 2.41 0.09
C LEU A 448 21.82 1.33 -0.13
N GLY A 449 22.12 0.54 0.90
CA GLY A 449 23.16 -0.48 0.86
C GLY A 449 24.51 0.05 1.29
N ASP A 450 25.57 -0.49 0.70
CA ASP A 450 26.96 -0.14 1.02
C ASP A 450 27.38 1.18 0.37
N ALA A 451 28.16 1.97 1.11
CA ALA A 451 28.79 3.20 0.62
C ALA A 451 27.82 4.13 -0.14
N ILE A 452 26.72 4.49 0.51
CA ILE A 452 25.61 5.26 -0.06
C ILE A 452 26.15 6.54 -0.70
N LEU A 453 25.81 6.77 -1.98
CA LEU A 453 26.29 7.87 -2.81
C LEU A 453 27.83 8.02 -2.83
N GLY A 454 28.56 6.92 -2.69
CA GLY A 454 30.03 6.90 -2.63
C GLY A 454 30.61 7.42 -1.32
N SER A 455 29.80 7.53 -0.25
CA SER A 455 30.25 7.93 1.09
C SER A 455 30.78 6.74 1.91
N ASP A 456 31.21 7.01 3.13
CA ASP A 456 31.58 6.02 4.15
C ASP A 456 30.37 5.43 4.91
N PHE A 457 29.17 5.96 4.65
CA PHE A 457 27.95 5.54 5.32
C PHE A 457 27.24 4.43 4.54
N SER A 458 26.75 3.42 5.27
CA SER A 458 26.01 2.29 4.72
C SER A 458 24.74 2.06 5.54
N LEU A 459 23.65 1.65 4.89
CA LEU A 459 22.39 1.33 5.54
C LEU A 459 21.68 0.18 4.81
N HIS A 460 21.44 -0.91 5.53
CA HIS A 460 20.62 -2.02 5.06
C HIS A 460 19.26 -1.99 5.73
N LEU A 461 18.20 -2.03 4.92
CA LEU A 461 16.82 -2.02 5.40
C LEU A 461 16.15 -3.36 5.15
N LYS A 462 15.41 -3.84 6.15
CA LYS A 462 14.59 -5.06 6.08
C LYS A 462 13.14 -4.73 6.37
N ILE A 463 12.21 -5.39 5.71
CA ILE A 463 10.79 -5.31 6.02
C ILE A 463 10.44 -6.47 6.95
N VAL A 464 9.75 -6.17 8.04
CA VAL A 464 9.16 -7.17 8.93
C VAL A 464 7.65 -7.01 8.81
N ALA A 465 6.98 -8.03 8.26
CA ALA A 465 5.53 -8.05 8.21
C ALA A 465 5.00 -8.40 9.61
N GLY A 466 4.19 -7.52 10.21
CA GLY A 466 3.51 -7.80 11.47
C GLY A 466 2.50 -8.94 11.35
N ALA A 467 2.00 -9.47 12.47
CA ALA A 467 1.07 -10.60 12.49
C ALA A 467 -0.29 -10.28 13.13
N GLY A 468 -0.77 -9.04 12.95
CA GLY A 468 -2.14 -8.64 13.30
C GLY A 468 -2.37 -8.26 14.78
N ALA A 469 -1.32 -7.98 15.55
CA ALA A 469 -1.44 -7.60 16.96
C ALA A 469 -1.34 -6.08 17.15
N PHE A 470 -2.45 -5.42 17.52
CA PHE A 470 -2.52 -3.95 17.76
C PHE A 470 -1.47 -3.44 18.77
N VAL A 471 -1.16 -4.25 19.79
CA VAL A 471 -0.17 -3.88 20.83
C VAL A 471 1.23 -3.73 20.25
N CYS A 472 1.55 -4.35 19.11
CA CYS A 472 2.82 -4.18 18.42
C CYS A 472 3.03 -2.78 17.82
N GLY A 473 2.03 -1.89 17.90
CA GLY A 473 2.24 -0.45 17.69
C GLY A 473 3.02 0.24 18.82
N GLU A 474 3.09 -0.36 20.02
CA GLU A 474 3.89 0.12 21.15
C GLU A 474 5.39 -0.18 20.91
N GLU A 475 6.30 0.72 21.30
CA GLU A 475 7.69 0.66 20.86
C GLU A 475 8.46 -0.57 21.35
N THR A 476 8.22 -1.03 22.57
CA THR A 476 8.89 -2.21 23.13
C THR A 476 8.27 -3.52 22.63
N ALA A 477 6.95 -3.56 22.51
CA ALA A 477 6.23 -4.69 21.91
C ALA A 477 6.64 -4.90 20.44
N LEU A 478 6.81 -3.81 19.69
CA LEU A 478 7.29 -3.85 18.31
C LEU A 478 8.68 -4.46 18.21
N ILE A 479 9.61 -4.03 19.08
CA ILE A 479 10.98 -4.56 19.12
C ILE A 479 10.95 -6.05 19.47
N ALA A 480 10.17 -6.45 20.47
CA ALA A 480 10.00 -7.86 20.82
C ALA A 480 9.43 -8.68 19.65
N SER A 481 8.51 -8.11 18.87
CA SER A 481 7.97 -8.74 17.65
C SER A 481 9.03 -8.94 16.57
N ILE A 482 9.88 -7.94 16.32
CA ILE A 482 11.01 -8.04 15.37
C ILE A 482 12.00 -9.11 15.82
N GLU A 483 12.21 -9.27 17.13
CA GLU A 483 13.07 -10.31 17.72
C GLU A 483 12.40 -11.69 17.77
N GLY A 484 11.24 -11.87 17.11
CA GLY A 484 10.53 -13.16 17.06
C GLY A 484 9.90 -13.57 18.40
N ARG A 485 9.69 -12.62 19.32
CA ARG A 485 9.03 -12.82 20.61
C ARG A 485 7.58 -12.36 20.55
N ARG A 486 6.85 -12.60 21.64
CA ARG A 486 5.53 -12.00 21.87
C ARG A 486 5.70 -10.49 22.02
N GLY A 487 4.82 -9.70 21.39
CA GLY A 487 4.84 -8.24 21.50
C GLY A 487 4.27 -7.76 22.84
N MET A 488 5.01 -7.96 23.93
CA MET A 488 4.61 -7.59 25.29
C MET A 488 5.71 -6.85 26.04
#